data_AF-A0A942S978-F1
#
_entry.id   AF-A0A942S978-F1
#
_cell.length_a   1.000
_cell.length_b   1.000
_cell.length_c   1.000
_cell.angle_alpha   90.00
_cell.angle_beta   90.00
_cell.angle_gamma   90.00
#
_symmetry.space_group_name_H-M   'P 1'
#
loop_
_entity.id
_entity.type
_entity.pdbx_description
1 polymer ?
#
loop_
_entity_poly.entity_id
_entity_poly.type
_entity_poly.pdbx_seq_one_letter_code
_entity_poly.pdbx_strand_id
1 'polypeptide(L)'
;MQINNLTNYHPYRLSLKQRKFLARWEKRRQVPRWKYILHYGVLREGVIFLILIKLIQVSVDYKAFIQLYTSVGGLLFLLFEIFFWLGGGFVIGWFKYSSYETEYEMLKSMEHF
;
A
#
# COMPACT_ATOMS: atom_id res chain seq x y z
N MET A 1 -38.31 -4.21 -34.84
CA MET A 1 -37.57 -5.32 -34.19
C MET A 1 -36.08 -5.02 -34.33
N GLN A 2 -35.38 -4.98 -33.21
CA GLN A 2 -34.04 -4.40 -33.03
C GLN A 2 -32.95 -5.17 -33.78
N ILE A 3 -32.31 -4.55 -34.78
CA ILE A 3 -30.98 -4.97 -35.24
C ILE A 3 -30.27 -3.71 -35.68
N ASN A 4 -29.34 -3.20 -34.85
CA ASN A 4 -28.17 -2.39 -35.22
C ASN A 4 -27.66 -1.66 -33.97
N ASN A 5 -26.92 -2.37 -33.12
CA ASN A 5 -25.96 -1.79 -32.18
C ASN A 5 -25.00 -2.86 -31.61
N LEU A 6 -24.53 -3.79 -32.45
CA LEU A 6 -23.55 -4.81 -32.06
C LEU A 6 -22.17 -4.62 -32.73
N THR A 7 -22.01 -3.63 -33.61
CA THR A 7 -20.74 -3.36 -34.32
C THR A 7 -19.73 -2.52 -33.53
N ASN A 8 -20.08 -2.09 -32.30
CA ASN A 8 -19.16 -1.40 -31.37
C ASN A 8 -18.79 -2.24 -30.14
N TYR A 9 -18.97 -3.56 -30.20
CA TYR A 9 -18.41 -4.46 -29.19
C TYR A 9 -16.95 -4.76 -29.56
N HIS A 10 -16.03 -3.84 -29.24
CA HIS A 10 -14.63 -4.22 -29.03
C HIS A 10 -14.54 -4.75 -27.59
N PRO A 11 -14.39 -6.07 -27.37
CA PRO A 11 -14.38 -6.63 -26.02
C PRO A 11 -13.17 -6.17 -25.18
N TYR A 12 -12.16 -5.56 -25.82
CA TYR A 12 -10.81 -5.39 -25.29
C TYR A 12 -10.34 -3.93 -25.16
N ARG A 13 -11.24 -2.94 -25.20
CA ARG A 13 -10.81 -1.55 -24.91
C ARG A 13 -10.66 -1.35 -23.40
N LEU A 14 -9.40 -1.34 -22.94
CA LEU A 14 -9.03 -0.88 -21.60
C LEU A 14 -9.73 0.45 -21.27
N SER A 15 -10.43 0.48 -20.14
CA SER A 15 -11.08 1.68 -19.63
C SER A 15 -10.07 2.80 -19.37
N LEU A 16 -10.54 4.04 -19.36
CA LEU A 16 -9.69 5.20 -19.09
C LEU A 16 -9.01 5.12 -17.71
N LYS A 17 -9.64 4.44 -16.73
CA LYS A 17 -9.05 4.16 -15.41
C LYS A 17 -7.89 3.16 -15.51
N GLN A 18 -8.05 2.07 -16.26
CA GLN A 18 -7.03 1.04 -16.45
C GLN A 18 -5.81 1.57 -17.22
N ARG A 19 -6.03 2.36 -18.28
CA ARG A 19 -4.92 3.04 -19.00
C ARG A 19 -4.13 3.99 -18.10
N LYS A 20 -4.83 4.76 -17.26
CA LYS A 20 -4.21 5.62 -16.24
C LYS A 20 -3.48 4.80 -15.16
N PHE A 21 -3.91 3.59 -14.85
CA PHE A 21 -3.20 2.69 -13.95
C PHE A 21 -1.92 2.17 -14.61
N LEU A 22 -1.99 1.60 -15.81
CA LEU A 22 -0.84 1.12 -16.59
C LEU A 22 0.27 2.17 -16.68
N ALA A 23 -0.04 3.37 -17.17
CA ALA A 23 0.94 4.45 -17.32
C ALA A 23 1.56 4.89 -15.98
N ARG A 24 0.78 4.87 -14.89
CA ARG A 24 1.29 5.21 -13.55
C ARG A 24 2.14 4.08 -12.95
N TRP A 25 1.73 2.83 -13.14
CA TRP A 25 2.45 1.67 -12.61
C TRP A 25 3.74 1.44 -13.37
N GLU A 26 3.74 1.59 -14.70
CA GLU A 26 4.94 1.44 -15.53
C GLU A 26 6.06 2.40 -15.11
N LYS A 27 5.72 3.66 -14.81
CA LYS A 27 6.68 4.62 -14.23
C LYS A 27 7.18 4.19 -12.85
N ARG A 28 6.33 3.59 -12.01
CA ARG A 28 6.68 3.13 -10.65
C ARG A 28 7.48 1.83 -10.65
N ARG A 29 7.29 0.96 -11.64
CA ARG A 29 8.00 -0.30 -11.82
C ARG A 29 9.48 -0.10 -12.16
N GLN A 30 9.84 1.04 -12.75
CA GLN A 30 11.24 1.43 -12.94
C GLN A 30 11.98 1.65 -11.60
N VAL A 31 11.24 1.87 -10.51
CA VAL A 31 11.82 1.97 -9.16
C VAL A 31 12.11 0.56 -8.65
N PRO A 32 13.32 0.29 -8.14
CA PRO A 32 13.64 -0.99 -7.52
C PRO A 32 12.60 -1.39 -6.47
N ARG A 33 12.16 -2.66 -6.52
CA ARG A 33 11.11 -3.21 -5.64
C ARG A 33 11.32 -2.87 -4.17
N TRP A 34 12.55 -2.98 -3.67
CA TRP A 34 12.89 -2.67 -2.27
C TRP A 34 12.67 -1.19 -1.93
N LYS A 35 12.96 -0.26 -2.84
CA LYS A 35 12.70 1.18 -2.64
C LYS A 35 11.21 1.46 -2.59
N TYR A 36 10.42 0.79 -3.43
CA TYR A 36 8.97 0.91 -3.40
C TYR A 36 8.40 0.43 -2.06
N ILE A 37 8.80 -0.77 -1.62
CA ILE A 37 8.33 -1.34 -0.35
C ILE A 37 8.74 -0.46 0.83
N LEU A 38 9.98 0.04 0.82
CA LEU A 38 10.48 0.92 1.87
C LEU A 38 9.67 2.21 1.94
N HIS A 39 9.46 2.91 0.82
CA HIS A 39 8.74 4.19 0.84
C HIS A 39 7.24 4.03 1.02
N TYR A 40 6.60 3.16 0.26
CA TYR A 40 5.14 3.07 0.22
C TYR A 40 4.55 2.07 1.23
N GLY A 41 5.36 1.15 1.75
CA GLY A 41 4.96 0.21 2.79
C GLY A 41 5.48 0.65 4.15
N VAL A 42 6.79 0.55 4.36
CA VAL A 42 7.44 0.75 5.66
C VAL A 42 7.28 2.18 6.17
N LEU A 43 7.76 3.16 5.39
CA LEU A 43 7.80 4.56 5.80
C LEU A 43 6.45 5.27 5.70
N ARG A 44 5.54 4.79 4.85
CA ARG A 44 4.20 5.37 4.72
C ARG A 44 3.21 4.66 5.63
N GLU A 45 2.88 3.42 5.34
CA GLU A 45 1.84 2.70 6.10
C GLU A 45 2.31 2.41 7.52
N GLY A 46 3.52 1.86 7.68
CA GLY A 46 4.06 1.50 8.99
C GLY A 46 4.15 2.70 9.94
N VAL A 47 4.70 3.82 9.46
CA VAL A 47 4.79 5.06 10.26
C VAL A 47 3.42 5.68 10.52
N ILE A 48 2.51 5.70 9.53
CA ILE A 48 1.16 6.24 9.72
C ILE A 48 0.40 5.44 10.80
N PHE A 49 0.43 4.11 10.73
CA PHE A 49 -0.23 3.28 11.74
C PHE A 49 0.39 3.45 13.13
N LEU A 50 1.71 3.52 13.22
CA LEU A 50 2.40 3.79 14.47
C LEU A 50 1.96 5.14 15.06
N ILE A 51 1.94 6.20 14.26
CA ILE A 51 1.50 7.53 14.71
C ILE A 51 0.04 7.51 15.17
N LEU A 52 -0.85 6.91 14.38
CA LEU A 52 -2.27 6.83 14.72
C LEU A 52 -2.51 6.12 16.04
N ILE A 53 -1.85 4.98 16.26
CA ILE A 53 -2.01 4.21 17.50
C ILE A 53 -1.42 4.97 18.69
N LYS A 54 -0.30 5.66 18.51
CA LYS A 54 0.27 6.52 19.56
C LYS A 54 -0.67 7.67 19.92
N LEU A 55 -1.27 8.31 18.93
CA LEU A 55 -2.28 9.36 19.16
C LEU A 55 -3.49 8.83 19.92
N ILE A 56 -3.96 7.62 19.58
CA ILE A 56 -5.06 6.96 20.29
C ILE A 56 -4.65 6.65 21.73
N GLN A 57 -3.47 6.08 21.96
CA GLN A 57 -2.96 5.75 23.30
C GLN A 57 -2.82 7.00 24.18
N VAL A 58 -2.27 8.09 23.64
CA VAL A 58 -2.16 9.39 24.32
C VAL A 58 -3.54 9.96 24.67
N SER A 59 -4.51 9.83 23.77
CA SER A 59 -5.87 10.35 23.97
C SER A 59 -6.68 9.55 24.98
N VAL A 60 -6.45 8.24 25.08
CA VAL A 60 -7.17 7.34 26.00
C VAL A 60 -6.64 7.47 27.43
N ASP A 61 -5.32 7.40 27.61
CA ASP A 61 -4.71 7.51 28.94
C ASP A 61 -3.30 8.11 28.89
N TYR A 62 -3.25 9.44 28.95
CA TYR A 62 -2.02 10.21 28.95
C TYR A 62 -1.10 9.90 30.14
N LYS A 63 -1.66 9.60 31.33
CA LYS A 63 -0.84 9.38 32.54
C LYS A 63 -0.14 8.03 32.47
N ALA A 64 -0.86 6.98 32.09
CA ALA A 64 -0.27 5.67 31.86
C ALA A 64 0.74 5.69 30.72
N PHE A 65 0.48 6.47 29.66
CA PHE A 65 1.41 6.67 28.55
C PHE A 65 2.76 7.23 29.01
N ILE A 66 2.78 8.32 29.78
CA ILE A 66 4.04 8.89 30.29
C ILE A 66 4.78 7.89 31.19
N GLN A 67 4.07 7.22 32.09
CA GLN A 67 4.68 6.25 33.01
C GLN A 67 5.30 5.06 32.26
N LEU A 68 4.64 4.59 31.20
CA LEU A 68 5.17 3.53 30.36
C LEU A 68 6.49 3.98 29.73
N TYR A 69 6.52 5.11 29.02
CA TYR A 69 7.70 5.53 28.26
C TYR A 69 8.82 6.17 29.07
N THR A 70 8.60 6.47 30.35
CA THR A 70 9.68 6.85 31.28
C THR A 70 10.37 5.64 31.92
N SER A 71 9.81 4.44 31.76
CA SER A 71 10.40 3.19 32.25
C SER A 71 11.30 2.50 31.20
N VAL A 72 12.32 1.78 31.64
CA VAL A 72 13.18 0.96 30.76
C VAL A 72 12.35 -0.09 30.01
N GLY A 73 11.36 -0.68 30.68
CA GLY A 73 10.44 -1.65 30.07
C GLY A 73 9.62 -1.04 28.92
N GLY A 74 9.11 0.18 29.10
CA GLY A 74 8.37 0.86 28.04
C GLY A 74 9.25 1.35 26.90
N LEU A 75 10.53 1.65 27.13
CA LEU A 75 11.49 1.91 26.05
C LEU A 75 11.75 0.65 25.20
N LEU A 76 11.90 -0.52 25.82
CA LEU A 76 12.01 -1.80 25.11
C LEU A 76 10.73 -2.13 24.33
N PHE A 77 9.58 -1.89 24.95
CA PHE A 77 8.28 -2.06 24.29
C PHE A 77 8.15 -1.12 23.08
N LEU A 78 8.58 0.14 23.20
CA LEU A 78 8.58 1.11 22.10
C LEU A 78 9.43 0.62 20.92
N LEU A 79 10.64 0.12 21.20
CA LEU A 79 11.51 -0.43 20.16
C LEU A 79 10.86 -1.62 19.45
N PHE A 80 10.30 -2.56 20.21
CA PHE A 80 9.59 -3.71 19.64
C PHE A 80 8.41 -3.27 18.79
N GLU A 81 7.64 -2.30 19.27
CA GLU A 81 6.48 -1.75 18.56
C GLU A 81 6.89 -1.03 17.27
N ILE A 82 8.00 -0.27 17.28
CA ILE A 82 8.59 0.30 16.06
C ILE A 82 8.93 -0.81 15.07
N PHE A 83 9.66 -1.85 15.50
CA PHE A 83 10.00 -2.96 14.60
C PHE A 83 8.76 -3.70 14.08
N PHE A 84 7.74 -3.87 14.92
CA PHE A 84 6.48 -4.49 14.55
C PHE A 84 5.75 -3.67 13.47
N TRP A 85 5.64 -2.35 13.62
CA TRP A 85 4.97 -1.49 12.64
C TRP A 85 5.77 -1.32 11.35
N LEU A 86 7.11 -1.21 11.43
CA LEU A 86 7.96 -1.19 10.25
C LEU A 86 7.90 -2.53 9.49
N GLY A 87 7.91 -3.65 10.22
CA GLY A 87 7.73 -4.99 9.65
C GLY A 87 6.35 -5.18 9.03
N GLY A 88 5.29 -4.73 9.70
CA GLY A 88 3.94 -4.71 9.15
C GLY A 88 3.84 -3.86 7.89
N GLY A 89 4.45 -2.68 7.89
CA GLY A 89 4.58 -1.82 6.71
C GLY A 89 5.32 -2.49 5.55
N PHE A 90 6.37 -3.27 5.84
CA PHE A 90 7.07 -4.07 4.83
C PHE A 90 6.15 -5.09 4.18
N VAL A 91 5.40 -5.86 4.97
CA VAL A 91 4.43 -6.86 4.49
C VAL A 91 3.35 -6.20 3.62
N ILE A 92 2.76 -5.09 4.08
CA ILE A 92 1.77 -4.33 3.32
C ILE A 92 2.35 -3.82 2.00
N GLY A 93 3.56 -3.25 2.03
CA GLY A 93 4.26 -2.77 0.84
C GLY A 93 4.54 -3.89 -0.17
N TRP A 94 4.94 -5.07 0.33
CA TRP A 94 5.16 -6.26 -0.49
C TRP A 94 3.87 -6.75 -1.16
N PHE A 95 2.78 -6.87 -0.39
CA PHE A 95 1.47 -7.25 -0.94
C PHE A 95 0.99 -6.25 -1.99
N LYS A 96 1.06 -4.94 -1.71
CA LYS A 96 0.68 -3.90 -2.68
C LYS A 96 1.49 -3.98 -3.97
N TYR A 97 2.81 -4.14 -3.87
CA TYR A 97 3.67 -4.27 -5.05
C TYR A 97 3.28 -5.50 -5.87
N SER A 98 3.10 -6.63 -5.21
CA SER A 98 2.78 -7.90 -5.87
C SER A 98 1.42 -7.85 -6.56
N SER A 99 0.40 -7.32 -5.88
CA SER A 99 -0.94 -7.14 -6.46
C SER A 99 -0.93 -6.22 -7.68
N TYR A 100 -0.21 -5.09 -7.63
CA TYR A 100 -0.14 -4.17 -8.76
C TYR A 100 0.65 -4.72 -9.94
N GLU A 101 1.67 -5.54 -9.69
CA GLU A 101 2.40 -6.23 -10.75
C GLU A 101 1.49 -7.25 -11.45
N THR A 102 0.73 -8.04 -10.70
CA THR A 102 -0.25 -8.97 -11.26
C THR A 102 -1.34 -8.25 -12.06
N GLU A 103 -1.90 -7.16 -11.52
CA GLU A 103 -2.90 -6.35 -12.22
C GLU A 103 -2.32 -5.75 -13.52
N TYR A 104 -1.07 -5.30 -13.50
CA TYR A 104 -0.37 -4.80 -14.68
C TYR A 104 -0.19 -5.89 -15.74
N GLU A 105 0.28 -7.09 -15.37
CA GLU A 105 0.46 -8.20 -16.29
C GLU A 105 -0.86 -8.66 -16.92
N MET A 106 -1.94 -8.68 -16.14
CA MET A 106 -3.29 -8.98 -16.64
C MET A 106 -3.80 -7.92 -17.61
N LEU A 107 -3.62 -6.64 -17.31
CA LEU A 107 -4.09 -5.56 -18.18
C LEU A 107 -3.25 -5.45 -19.46
N LYS A 108 -1.95 -5.72 -19.37
CA LYS A 108 -1.04 -5.71 -20.52
C LYS A 108 -1.31 -6.86 -21.48
N SER A 109 -1.65 -8.05 -20.95
CA SER A 109 -2.04 -9.17 -21.83
C SER A 109 -3.30 -8.84 -22.62
N MET A 110 -4.27 -8.14 -22.03
CA MET A 110 -5.49 -7.67 -22.72
C MET A 110 -5.26 -6.57 -23.78
N GLU A 111 -4.11 -5.88 -23.77
CA GLU A 111 -3.78 -4.86 -24.78
C GLU A 111 -3.20 -5.47 -26.06
N HIS A 112 -2.68 -6.70 -25.97
CA HIS A 112 -2.07 -7.42 -27.10
C HIS A 112 -3.03 -8.37 -27.85
N PHE A 113 -4.27 -8.54 -27.36
CA PHE A 113 -5.35 -9.31 -28.00
C PHE A 113 -6.45 -8.39 -28.52
#